data_AF-A0AAV8X8Z8-F1
#
_entry.id   AF-A0AAV8X8Z8-F1
#
_cell.length_a   1.000
_cell.length_b   1.000
_cell.length_c   1.000
_cell.angle_alpha   90.00
_cell.angle_beta   90.00
_cell.angle_gamma   90.00
#
_symmetry.space_group_name_H-M   'P 1'
#
loop_
_entity.id
_entity.type
_entity.pdbx_description
1 polymer ?
#
loop_
_entity_poly.entity_id
_entity_poly.type
_entity_poly.pdbx_seq_one_letter_code
_entity_poly.pdbx_strand_id
1 'polypeptide(L)'
;MMPPCTQKCRLKCSTKISENDRNKIFGDYWSLKDLQRQRDFLLASMVEIKPKYRYIKENSTRNRSHNNAFYFEISKEKIQICKRFFKTTLGINDRPIRTALQKRTMFSGQMITEDQRGKHGKHAKIDDKIKDGVRAHINSIPRIPSHYCRAGSSREYIEGGNHWQTCIEIM
;
A
#
# COMPACT_ATOMS: atom_id res chain seq x y z
N MET A 1 -2.26 -9.70 -11.22
CA MET A 1 -2.66 -10.92 -10.48
C MET A 1 -1.78 -12.09 -10.92
N MET A 2 -1.41 -13.03 -10.03
CA MET A 2 -0.57 -14.21 -10.36
C MET A 2 -1.42 -15.48 -10.49
N PRO A 3 -0.90 -16.58 -11.06
CA PRO A 3 -1.60 -17.87 -11.12
C PRO A 3 -2.04 -18.35 -9.73
N PRO A 4 -3.18 -19.06 -9.63
CA PRO A 4 -3.69 -19.53 -8.35
C PRO A 4 -2.78 -20.62 -7.74
N CYS A 5 -3.14 -21.09 -6.53
CA CYS A 5 -2.43 -22.21 -5.93
C CYS A 5 -2.54 -23.49 -6.78
N THR A 6 -1.52 -24.35 -6.69
CA THR A 6 -1.44 -25.60 -7.46
C THR A 6 -2.48 -26.63 -7.02
N GLN A 7 -2.69 -27.66 -7.85
CA GLN A 7 -3.61 -28.77 -7.58
C GLN A 7 -3.30 -29.54 -6.27
N LYS A 8 -2.07 -29.44 -5.76
CA LYS A 8 -1.65 -29.98 -4.46
C LYS A 8 -2.16 -29.16 -3.27
N CYS A 9 -3.01 -28.15 -3.49
CA CYS A 9 -3.58 -27.33 -2.44
C CYS A 9 -4.56 -28.15 -1.59
N ARG A 10 -4.21 -28.38 -0.32
CA ARG A 10 -5.08 -29.08 0.66
C ARG A 10 -6.44 -28.42 0.85
N LEU A 11 -6.51 -27.09 0.70
CA LEU A 11 -7.75 -26.31 0.86
C LEU A 11 -8.57 -26.17 -0.43
N LYS A 12 -8.09 -26.72 -1.55
CA LYS A 12 -8.72 -26.67 -2.87
C LYS A 12 -9.22 -25.25 -3.24
N CYS A 13 -8.40 -24.23 -3.00
CA CYS A 13 -8.86 -22.83 -3.13
C CYS A 13 -9.35 -22.49 -4.55
N SER A 14 -8.71 -23.03 -5.58
CA SER A 14 -9.08 -22.79 -6.98
C SER A 14 -10.46 -23.35 -7.37
N THR A 15 -11.02 -24.30 -6.61
CA THR A 15 -12.38 -24.80 -6.85
C THR A 15 -13.44 -24.01 -6.07
N LYS A 16 -13.02 -23.28 -5.03
CA LYS A 16 -13.92 -22.51 -4.16
C LYS A 16 -14.14 -21.08 -4.65
N ILE A 17 -13.17 -20.52 -5.37
CA ILE A 17 -13.17 -19.13 -5.81
C ILE A 17 -12.90 -19.12 -7.31
N SER A 18 -13.84 -18.58 -8.08
CA SER A 18 -13.74 -18.48 -9.53
C SER A 18 -12.72 -17.42 -9.95
N GLU A 19 -12.22 -17.49 -11.18
CA GLU A 19 -11.30 -16.48 -11.71
C GLU A 19 -11.96 -15.08 -11.75
N ASN A 20 -13.27 -15.02 -12.01
CA ASN A 20 -14.03 -13.79 -11.99
C ASN A 20 -14.06 -13.16 -10.58
N ASP A 21 -14.28 -13.98 -9.55
CA ASP A 21 -14.26 -13.50 -8.16
C ASP A 21 -12.86 -13.06 -7.74
N ARG A 22 -11.81 -13.75 -8.21
CA ARG A 22 -10.42 -13.33 -7.98
C ARG A 22 -10.15 -11.94 -8.58
N ASN A 23 -10.62 -11.70 -9.81
CA ASN A 23 -10.48 -10.40 -10.46
C ASN A 23 -11.23 -9.30 -9.72
N LYS A 24 -12.44 -9.59 -9.23
CA LYS A 24 -13.21 -8.65 -8.38
C LYS A 24 -12.45 -8.33 -7.09
N ILE A 25 -12.04 -9.35 -6.33
CA ILE A 25 -11.28 -9.18 -5.08
C ILE A 25 -9.99 -8.38 -5.32
N PHE A 26 -9.28 -8.66 -6.42
CA PHE A 26 -8.09 -7.90 -6.80
C PHE A 26 -8.45 -6.44 -7.09
N GLY A 27 -9.48 -6.19 -7.89
CA GLY A 27 -9.97 -4.84 -8.19
C GLY A 27 -10.37 -4.09 -6.94
N ASP A 28 -11.15 -4.70 -6.05
CA ASP A 28 -11.63 -4.12 -4.80
C ASP A 28 -10.47 -3.77 -3.87
N TYR A 29 -9.46 -4.63 -3.76
CA TYR A 29 -8.28 -4.35 -2.94
C TYR A 29 -7.43 -3.19 -3.46
N TRP A 30 -7.21 -3.12 -4.77
CA TRP A 30 -6.38 -2.08 -5.37
C TRP A 30 -7.14 -0.76 -5.60
N SER A 31 -8.47 -0.79 -5.68
CA SER A 31 -9.31 0.42 -5.79
C SER A 31 -9.28 1.26 -4.51
N LEU A 32 -8.94 0.67 -3.35
CA LEU A 32 -8.81 1.37 -2.08
C LEU A 32 -7.83 2.55 -2.13
N LYS A 33 -6.75 2.43 -2.93
CA LYS A 33 -5.67 3.44 -3.14
C LYS A 33 -5.04 4.04 -1.86
N ASP A 34 -5.39 3.54 -0.69
CA ASP A 34 -4.91 3.96 0.62
C ASP A 34 -4.27 2.76 1.33
N LEU A 35 -3.02 2.95 1.75
CA LEU A 35 -2.24 1.91 2.41
C LEU A 35 -2.84 1.48 3.75
N GLN A 36 -3.50 2.39 4.49
CA GLN A 36 -4.15 2.03 5.75
C GLN A 36 -5.35 1.13 5.50
N ARG A 37 -6.25 1.54 4.60
CA ARG A 37 -7.41 0.72 4.20
C ARG A 37 -7.00 -0.64 3.65
N GLN A 38 -5.92 -0.69 2.86
CA GLN A 38 -5.37 -1.95 2.39
C GLN A 38 -4.90 -2.84 3.55
N ARG A 39 -4.24 -2.28 4.58
CA ARG A 39 -3.84 -3.05 5.76
C ARG A 39 -5.05 -3.51 6.57
N ASP A 40 -6.08 -2.67 6.72
CA ASP A 40 -7.33 -3.04 7.40
C ASP A 40 -8.01 -4.21 6.71
N PHE A 41 -8.09 -4.17 5.38
CA PHE A 41 -8.59 -5.28 4.57
C PHE A 41 -7.80 -6.57 4.82
N LEU A 42 -6.46 -6.49 4.87
CA LEU A 42 -5.62 -7.65 5.18
C LEU A 42 -5.91 -8.19 6.58
N LEU A 43 -6.06 -7.34 7.58
CA LEU A 43 -6.35 -7.76 8.95
C LEU A 43 -7.75 -8.37 9.09
N ALA A 44 -8.77 -7.79 8.46
CA ALA A 44 -10.12 -8.33 8.44
C ALA A 44 -10.19 -9.72 7.78
N SER A 45 -9.29 -9.96 6.83
CA SER A 45 -9.14 -11.23 6.11
C SER A 45 -8.30 -12.28 6.86
N MET A 46 -7.81 -11.99 8.07
CA MET A 46 -6.90 -12.85 8.83
C MET A 46 -7.38 -13.12 10.26
N VAL A 47 -7.31 -14.39 10.66
CA VAL A 47 -7.65 -14.82 12.02
C VAL A 47 -6.47 -15.57 12.64
N GLU A 48 -6.12 -15.20 13.87
CA GLU A 48 -5.05 -15.86 14.62
C GLU A 48 -5.48 -17.26 15.03
N ILE A 49 -4.68 -18.27 14.68
CA ILE A 49 -4.91 -19.66 15.06
C ILE A 49 -4.22 -19.90 16.42
N LYS A 50 -5.03 -19.97 17.47
CA LYS A 50 -4.57 -20.36 18.81
C LYS A 50 -4.62 -21.88 18.95
N PRO A 51 -3.48 -22.60 18.94
CA PRO A 51 -3.48 -24.04 19.12
C PRO A 51 -3.89 -24.38 20.56
N LYS A 52 -4.67 -25.45 20.73
CA LYS A 52 -5.12 -25.93 22.05
C LYS A 52 -3.96 -26.26 22.99
N TYR A 53 -2.87 -26.79 22.42
CA TYR A 53 -1.64 -27.10 23.14
C TYR A 53 -0.46 -26.50 22.39
N ARG A 54 0.48 -25.91 23.13
CA ARG A 54 1.72 -25.38 22.60
C ARG A 54 2.88 -25.81 23.48
N TYR A 55 3.77 -26.61 22.93
CA TYR A 55 5.03 -26.93 23.59
C TYR A 55 6.00 -25.77 23.37
N ILE A 56 6.33 -25.05 24.45
CA ILE A 56 7.35 -24.01 24.45
C ILE A 56 8.60 -24.65 25.07
N LYS A 57 9.68 -24.73 24.29
CA LYS A 57 10.96 -25.20 24.83
C LYS A 57 11.53 -24.10 25.74
N GLU A 58 11.83 -24.44 26.99
CA GLU A 58 12.55 -23.54 27.90
C GLU A 58 13.85 -23.06 27.24
N ASN A 59 14.16 -21.77 27.40
CA ASN A 59 15.29 -21.06 26.75
C ASN A 59 15.21 -20.90 25.22
N SER A 60 14.06 -21.10 24.58
CA SER A 60 13.92 -20.73 23.16
C SER A 60 13.73 -19.23 22.97
N THR A 61 14.74 -18.55 22.43
CA THR A 61 14.64 -17.14 21.97
C THR A 61 13.69 -16.98 20.77
N ARG A 62 13.31 -18.09 20.13
CA ARG A 62 12.50 -18.10 18.91
C ARG A 62 11.02 -18.27 19.26
N ASN A 63 10.45 -17.29 19.94
CA ASN A 63 9.00 -17.25 20.17
C ASN A 63 8.28 -16.97 18.84
N ARG A 64 8.05 -18.03 18.04
CA ARG A 64 7.30 -17.93 16.79
C ARG A 64 5.85 -17.54 17.14
N SER A 65 5.40 -16.39 16.62
CA SER A 65 4.00 -15.97 16.73
C SER A 65 3.07 -17.04 16.17
N HIS A 66 1.82 -17.03 16.63
CA HIS A 66 0.78 -17.91 16.13
C HIS A 66 0.61 -17.78 14.61
N ASN A 67 0.26 -18.90 13.96
CA ASN A 67 -0.08 -18.88 12.55
C ASN A 67 -1.42 -18.16 12.35
N ASN A 68 -1.59 -17.54 11.19
CA ASN A 68 -2.87 -16.94 10.81
C ASN A 68 -3.55 -17.77 9.73
N ALA A 69 -4.87 -17.95 9.87
CA ALA A 69 -5.75 -18.43 8.82
C ALA A 69 -6.16 -17.25 7.93
N PHE A 70 -6.33 -17.50 6.63
CA PHE A 70 -6.67 -16.50 5.62
C PHE A 70 -8.06 -16.79 5.06
N TYR A 71 -8.83 -15.73 4.83
CA TYR A 71 -10.19 -15.81 4.33
C TYR A 71 -10.41 -14.77 3.23
N PHE A 72 -11.31 -15.08 2.30
CA PHE A 72 -11.97 -14.08 1.47
C PHE A 72 -13.47 -14.15 1.72
N GLU A 73 -14.12 -12.99 1.65
CA GLU A 73 -15.56 -12.89 1.77
C GLU A 73 -16.17 -12.81 0.37
N ILE A 74 -16.99 -13.79 0.02
CA ILE A 74 -17.68 -13.88 -1.28
C ILE A 74 -19.15 -14.12 -0.97
N SER A 75 -20.04 -13.30 -1.51
CA SER A 75 -21.49 -13.41 -1.27
C SER A 75 -21.86 -13.46 0.22
N LYS A 76 -21.13 -12.70 1.07
CA LYS A 76 -21.26 -12.68 2.55
C LYS A 76 -20.82 -13.96 3.27
N GLU A 77 -20.21 -14.91 2.57
CA GLU A 77 -19.62 -16.10 3.16
C GLU A 77 -18.10 -15.98 3.25
N LYS A 78 -17.53 -16.32 4.42
CA LYS A 78 -16.09 -16.33 4.63
C LYS A 78 -15.50 -17.68 4.22
N ILE A 79 -14.82 -17.68 3.08
CA ILE A 79 -14.18 -18.88 2.52
C ILE A 79 -12.73 -18.95 2.98
N GLN A 80 -12.38 -20.01 3.70
CA GLN A 80 -11.00 -20.26 4.12
C GLN A 80 -10.12 -20.66 2.93
N ILE A 81 -8.95 -20.03 2.84
CA ILE A 81 -7.98 -20.23 1.77
C ILE A 81 -6.55 -20.37 2.28
N CYS A 82 -5.66 -20.85 1.41
CA CYS A 82 -4.25 -20.96 1.73
C CYS A 82 -3.54 -19.62 1.53
N LYS A 83 -2.45 -19.41 2.28
CA LYS A 83 -1.61 -18.21 2.20
C LYS A 83 -1.10 -17.91 0.79
N ARG A 84 -0.76 -18.96 0.01
CA ARG A 84 -0.30 -18.80 -1.38
C ARG A 84 -1.40 -18.18 -2.24
N PHE A 85 -2.61 -18.73 -2.17
CA PHE A 85 -3.76 -18.23 -2.93
C PHE A 85 -4.07 -16.78 -2.57
N PHE A 86 -4.04 -16.44 -1.28
CA PHE A 86 -4.25 -15.07 -0.80
C PHE A 86 -3.26 -14.08 -1.43
N LYS A 87 -1.96 -14.39 -1.38
CA LYS A 87 -0.90 -13.56 -1.97
C LYS A 87 -1.04 -13.45 -3.49
N THR A 88 -1.30 -14.55 -4.18
CA THR A 88 -1.38 -14.56 -5.66
C THR A 88 -2.61 -13.83 -6.17
N THR A 89 -3.74 -13.93 -5.45
CA THR A 89 -4.98 -13.22 -5.79
C THR A 89 -4.83 -11.73 -5.56
N LEU A 90 -4.27 -11.28 -4.43
CA LEU A 90 -4.05 -9.85 -4.19
C LEU A 90 -2.84 -9.26 -4.93
N GLY A 91 -1.94 -10.10 -5.45
CA GLY A 91 -0.70 -9.66 -6.11
C GLY A 91 0.32 -9.05 -5.14
N ILE A 92 0.40 -9.58 -3.92
CA ILE A 92 1.26 -9.04 -2.85
C ILE A 92 2.29 -10.07 -2.38
N ASN A 93 3.40 -9.56 -1.82
CA ASN A 93 4.42 -10.37 -1.14
C ASN A 93 4.07 -10.59 0.35
N ASP A 94 4.94 -11.29 1.09
CA ASP A 94 4.77 -11.51 2.53
C ASP A 94 4.92 -10.24 3.38
N ARG A 95 5.62 -9.23 2.86
CA ARG A 95 5.95 -8.01 3.61
C ARG A 95 4.71 -7.23 4.07
N PRO A 96 3.72 -6.90 3.20
CA PRO A 96 2.47 -6.25 3.62
C PRO A 96 1.73 -7.01 4.73
N ILE A 97 1.66 -8.34 4.62
CA ILE A 97 1.01 -9.21 5.61
C ILE A 97 1.70 -9.10 6.96
N ARG A 98 3.04 -9.23 7.00
CA ARG A 98 3.82 -9.11 8.24
C ARG A 98 3.68 -7.73 8.86
N THR A 99 3.74 -6.67 8.05
CA THR A 99 3.59 -5.29 8.52
C THR A 99 2.20 -5.04 9.11
N ALA A 100 1.13 -5.53 8.49
CA ALA A 100 -0.22 -5.41 9.03
C ALA A 100 -0.35 -6.10 10.40
N LEU A 101 0.17 -7.32 10.52
CA LEU A 101 0.15 -8.08 11.79
C LEU A 101 0.98 -7.40 12.89
N GLN A 102 2.17 -6.88 12.57
CA GLN A 102 3.01 -6.17 13.55
C GLN A 102 2.33 -4.90 14.06
N LYS A 103 1.67 -4.15 13.17
CA LYS A 103 0.91 -2.96 13.56
C LYS A 103 -0.32 -3.31 14.40
N ARG A 104 -0.99 -4.44 14.13
CA ARG A 104 -2.07 -4.96 14.98
C ARG A 104 -1.59 -5.27 16.39
N THR A 105 -0.44 -5.93 16.57
CA THR A 105 0.05 -6.30 17.91
C THR A 105 0.46 -5.09 18.76
N MET A 106 0.79 -3.96 18.14
CA MET A 106 1.17 -2.73 18.84
C MET A 106 -0.03 -1.97 19.41
N PHE A 107 -1.25 -2.23 18.94
CA PHE A 107 -2.47 -1.57 19.41
C PHE A 107 -3.47 -2.62 19.91
N SER A 108 -3.83 -2.55 21.19
CA SER A 108 -4.81 -3.42 21.85
C SER A 108 -6.26 -3.19 21.36
N GLY A 109 -6.49 -2.22 20.47
CA GLY A 109 -7.75 -1.99 19.77
C GLY A 109 -7.58 -2.20 18.26
N GLN A 110 -8.63 -2.65 17.58
CA GLN A 110 -8.69 -3.06 16.17
C GLN A 110 -8.28 -1.99 15.13
N MET A 111 -7.75 -0.84 15.54
CA MET A 111 -7.42 0.27 14.65
C MET A 111 -5.92 0.32 14.37
N ILE A 112 -5.56 0.31 13.08
CA ILE A 112 -4.18 0.46 12.64
C ILE A 112 -3.75 1.92 12.82
N THR A 113 -2.54 2.13 13.33
CA THR A 113 -1.95 3.48 13.40
C THR A 113 -1.84 4.12 12.02
N GLU A 114 -2.29 5.37 11.93
CA GLU A 114 -2.17 6.21 10.73
C GLU A 114 -0.75 6.20 10.15
N ASP A 115 -0.63 6.39 8.83
CA ASP A 115 0.68 6.36 8.18
C ASP A 115 1.40 7.68 8.50
N GLN A 116 2.50 7.58 9.23
CA GLN A 116 3.30 8.72 9.67
C GLN A 116 4.48 9.04 8.72
N ARG A 117 4.46 8.50 7.50
CA ARG A 117 5.50 8.82 6.51
C ARG A 117 5.43 10.30 6.15
N GLY A 118 6.59 10.98 6.20
CA GLY A 118 6.67 12.43 5.98
C GLY A 118 6.03 13.28 7.08
N LYS A 119 5.50 12.66 8.16
CA LYS A 119 4.82 13.35 9.27
C LYS A 119 5.65 13.31 10.57
N HIS A 120 6.97 13.26 10.46
CA HIS A 120 7.83 13.18 11.65
C HIS A 120 8.08 14.53 12.32
N GLY A 121 7.63 15.65 11.74
CA GLY A 121 7.78 17.00 12.30
C GLY A 121 9.22 17.56 12.31
N LYS A 122 10.24 16.69 12.24
CA LYS A 122 11.67 17.05 12.15
C LYS A 122 12.12 17.62 10.79
N HIS A 123 11.22 18.18 10.00
CA HIS A 123 11.61 18.89 8.79
C HIS A 123 11.96 20.32 9.17
N ALA A 124 13.18 20.75 8.86
CA ALA A 124 13.57 22.15 9.01
C ALA A 124 12.57 23.01 8.22
N LYS A 125 11.94 23.96 8.91
CA LYS A 125 11.04 24.93 8.27
C LYS A 125 11.86 26.17 7.95
N ILE A 126 11.85 26.55 6.67
CA ILE A 126 12.40 27.83 6.23
C ILE A 126 11.38 28.92 6.57
N ASP A 127 11.87 30.08 7.00
CA ASP A 127 11.05 31.26 7.29
C ASP A 127 10.22 31.69 6.07
N ASP A 128 9.00 32.18 6.31
CA ASP A 128 8.09 32.53 5.23
C ASP A 128 8.62 33.71 4.40
N LYS A 129 9.40 34.64 4.99
CA LYS A 129 10.03 35.73 4.23
C LYS A 129 11.02 35.21 3.18
N ILE A 130 11.77 34.16 3.49
CA ILE A 130 12.71 33.55 2.55
C ILE A 130 11.93 32.85 1.43
N LYS A 131 10.82 32.15 1.75
CA LYS A 131 9.96 31.55 0.72
C LYS A 131 9.39 32.61 -0.22
N ASP A 132 8.95 33.74 0.34
CA ASP A 132 8.42 34.85 -0.45
C ASP A 132 9.50 35.52 -1.30
N GLY A 133 10.72 35.67 -0.78
CA GLY A 133 11.87 36.11 -1.56
C GLY A 133 12.20 35.18 -2.72
N VAL A 134 12.18 33.86 -2.49
CA VAL A 134 12.39 32.86 -3.55
C VAL A 134 11.26 32.93 -4.59
N ARG A 135 10.00 33.04 -4.18
CA ARG A 135 8.86 33.21 -5.10
C ARG A 135 8.98 34.49 -5.93
N ALA A 136 9.33 35.62 -5.29
CA ALA A 136 9.53 36.89 -5.97
C ALA A 136 10.67 36.82 -6.99
N HIS A 137 11.78 36.16 -6.64
CA HIS A 137 12.89 35.92 -7.55
C HIS A 137 12.46 35.04 -8.74
N ILE A 138 11.80 33.91 -8.50
CA ILE A 138 11.26 33.05 -9.57
C ILE A 138 10.34 33.84 -10.51
N ASN A 139 9.49 34.72 -9.96
CA ASN A 139 8.57 35.55 -10.73
C ASN A 139 9.24 36.71 -11.48
N SER A 140 10.47 37.09 -11.11
CA SER A 140 11.24 38.10 -11.85
C SER A 140 11.83 37.56 -13.16
N ILE A 141 11.89 36.23 -13.34
CA ILE A 141 12.42 35.62 -14.55
C ILE A 141 11.32 35.64 -15.63
N PRO A 142 11.59 36.19 -16.83
CA PRO A 142 10.62 36.23 -17.91
C PRO A 142 10.17 34.82 -18.30
N ARG A 143 8.87 34.69 -18.56
CA ARG A 143 8.23 33.42 -18.91
C ARG A 143 7.82 33.43 -20.38
N ILE A 144 7.92 32.26 -21.00
CA ILE A 144 7.58 32.05 -22.40
C ILE A 144 6.36 31.13 -22.47
N PRO A 145 5.37 31.45 -23.33
CA PRO A 145 4.26 30.55 -23.59
C PRO A 145 4.78 29.27 -24.24
N SER A 146 4.16 28.14 -23.92
CA SER A 146 4.52 26.84 -24.51
C SER A 146 4.43 26.86 -26.05
N HIS A 147 5.54 27.05 -26.75
CA HIS A 147 5.57 27.04 -28.21
C HIS A 147 5.25 25.65 -28.81
N TYR A 148 5.43 24.58 -28.03
CA TYR A 148 5.24 23.20 -28.47
C TYR A 148 3.93 22.54 -28.01
N CYS A 149 3.10 23.22 -27.20
CA CYS A 149 1.86 22.62 -26.69
C CYS A 149 0.65 23.00 -27.56
N ARG A 150 0.00 21.98 -28.12
CA ARG A 150 -1.22 22.06 -28.91
C ARG A 150 -2.36 22.68 -28.08
N ALA A 151 -2.85 23.86 -28.51
CA ALA A 151 -4.14 24.54 -28.25
C ALA A 151 -4.84 24.55 -26.86
N GLY A 152 -4.39 23.82 -25.84
CA GLY A 152 -5.21 23.56 -24.63
C GLY A 152 -4.52 23.73 -23.28
N SER A 153 -3.29 24.26 -23.20
CA SER A 153 -2.58 24.43 -21.92
C SER A 153 -2.20 25.87 -21.65
N SER A 154 -2.49 26.37 -20.43
CA SER A 154 -2.07 27.69 -19.94
C SER A 154 -0.72 27.66 -19.21
N ARG A 155 0.14 26.69 -19.53
CA ARG A 155 1.43 26.49 -18.85
C ARG A 155 2.48 27.44 -19.45
N GLU A 156 3.18 28.15 -18.57
CA GLU A 156 4.27 29.06 -18.91
C GLU A 156 5.62 28.45 -18.50
N TYR A 157 6.68 28.74 -19.25
CA TYR A 157 7.99 28.11 -19.09
C TYR A 157 9.08 29.17 -18.88
N ILE A 158 10.09 28.86 -18.08
CA ILE A 158 11.28 29.69 -17.94
C ILE A 158 12.24 29.34 -19.09
N GLU A 159 12.75 30.34 -19.81
CA GLU A 159 13.70 30.11 -20.91
C GLU A 159 15.06 29.64 -20.37
N GLY A 160 15.28 28.32 -20.43
CA GLY A 160 16.59 27.74 -20.13
C GLY A 160 17.53 27.96 -21.30
N GLY A 161 18.48 28.90 -21.17
CA GLY A 161 19.60 29.00 -22.09
C GLY A 161 20.36 27.67 -22.14
N ASN A 162 20.19 26.95 -23.26
CA ASN A 162 20.90 25.75 -23.71
C ASN A 162 20.38 24.36 -23.24
N HIS A 163 19.66 23.72 -24.18
CA HIS A 163 19.59 22.30 -24.54
C HIS A 163 19.09 21.20 -23.56
N TRP A 164 18.80 21.43 -22.28
CA TRP A 164 18.19 20.35 -21.47
C TRP A 164 16.91 20.84 -20.78
N GLN A 165 15.77 20.50 -21.39
CA GLN A 165 14.41 20.76 -20.89
C GLN A 165 14.23 20.19 -19.49
N THR A 166 14.47 21.03 -18.49
CA THR A 166 14.19 20.71 -17.09
C THR A 166 12.81 21.29 -16.77
N CYS A 167 11.79 20.45 -16.87
CA CYS A 167 10.42 20.82 -16.51
C CYS A 167 10.30 20.95 -14.99
N ILE A 168 10.25 22.18 -14.48
CA ILE A 168 9.80 22.44 -13.11
C ILE A 168 8.29 22.73 -13.18
N GLU A 169 7.46 21.76 -12.77
CA GLU A 169 6.04 22.01 -12.51
C GLU A 169 5.93 22.78 -11.18
N ILE A 170 5.59 24.07 -11.26
CA ILE A 170 5.21 24.88 -10.10
C ILE A 170 3.68 24.85 -10.05
N MET A 171 3.11 24.11 -9.08
CA MET A 171 1.73 24.31 -8.60
C MET A 171 1.68 25.44 -7.59
#